data_AF-A0A961V3C0-F1
#
_entry.id   AF-A0A961V3C0-F1
#
_cell.length_a   1.000
_cell.length_b   1.000
_cell.length_c   1.000
_cell.angle_alpha   90.00
_cell.angle_beta   90.00
_cell.angle_gamma   90.00
#
_symmetry.space_group_name_H-M   'P 1'
#
loop_
_entity.id
_entity.type
_entity.pdbx_description
1 polymer ?
#
loop_
_entity_poly.entity_id
_entity_poly.type
_entity_poly.pdbx_seq_one_letter_code
_entity_poly.pdbx_strand_id
1 'polypeptide(L)'
;MSSASSLTDPIDSPAQLAEWLESGEKPSPSDWRIGTEHEKFGFHTSNFAPLEYEGEAGVRAMLEGLRDWFVWTPVMEGETIIGLKDPNTGASVSLEPGGQFELSGAPLSTIHQTCSEVHTHLAQVRDIAEPLGIGFLGMGFAPTWSLDEIPVMPKGRYKIMRAYMPTRGSRGLDMMFRTATVQVNLDFASEADMVKIMRVGIALQPIATTLFAYSPFTEGKPNGYLSLRGSIWTDVDPDRTGQLPFVFEDGFGYER
;
A
#
# COMPACT_ATOMS: atom_id res chain seq x y z
N MET A 1 14.93 26.91 10.22
CA MET A 1 13.49 27.17 10.40
C MET A 1 12.88 27.21 9.01
N SER A 2 12.52 26.05 8.48
CA SER A 2 11.73 25.97 7.25
C SER A 2 10.29 26.18 7.67
N SER A 3 9.72 27.33 7.34
CA SER A 3 8.30 27.57 7.46
C SER A 3 7.62 26.57 6.52
N ALA A 4 6.88 25.62 7.08
CA ALA A 4 5.89 24.87 6.32
C ALA A 4 4.97 25.91 5.66
N SER A 5 5.16 26.16 4.35
CA SER A 5 4.21 26.93 3.57
C SER A 5 2.89 26.18 3.67
N SER A 6 1.86 26.86 4.15
CA SER A 6 0.52 26.31 4.13
C SER A 6 0.19 25.84 2.71
N LEU A 7 -0.38 24.64 2.59
CA LEU A 7 -0.80 23.96 1.35
C LEU A 7 -1.89 24.72 0.56
N THR A 8 -1.91 26.06 0.60
CA THR A 8 -2.98 26.94 0.12
C THR A 8 -2.54 27.88 -0.99
N ASP A 9 -1.23 28.04 -1.21
CA ASP A 9 -0.74 28.93 -2.27
C ASP A 9 -0.88 28.22 -3.64
N PRO A 10 -1.42 28.90 -4.67
CA PRO A 10 -1.53 28.32 -6.00
C PRO A 10 -0.17 27.90 -6.57
N ILE A 11 -0.16 26.85 -7.37
CA ILE A 11 1.00 26.48 -8.19
C ILE A 11 1.03 27.42 -9.40
N ASP A 12 2.03 28.28 -9.46
CA ASP A 12 2.24 29.29 -10.48
C ASP A 12 3.23 28.83 -11.58
N SER A 13 4.00 27.76 -11.35
CA SER A 13 4.90 27.18 -12.34
C SER A 13 5.15 25.67 -12.16
N PRO A 14 5.50 24.93 -13.23
CA PRO A 14 5.92 23.52 -13.10
C PRO A 14 7.13 23.31 -12.19
N ALA A 15 8.03 24.28 -12.08
CA ALA A 15 9.22 24.21 -11.22
C ALA A 15 8.85 23.97 -9.75
N GLN A 16 7.74 24.51 -9.27
CA GLN A 16 7.27 24.29 -7.89
C GLN A 16 6.93 22.81 -7.61
N LEU A 17 6.59 22.02 -8.64
CA LEU A 17 6.40 20.57 -8.49
C LEU A 17 7.74 19.85 -8.30
N ALA A 18 8.78 20.27 -9.01
CA ALA A 18 10.14 19.76 -8.85
C ALA A 18 10.73 20.18 -7.50
N GLU A 19 10.58 21.43 -7.09
CA GLU A 19 11.00 21.96 -5.78
C GLU A 19 10.32 21.20 -4.62
N TRP A 20 9.06 20.76 -4.79
CA TRP A 20 8.40 19.92 -3.81
C TRP A 20 9.07 18.56 -3.66
N LEU A 21 9.49 17.92 -4.75
CA LEU A 21 10.27 16.66 -4.71
C LEU A 21 11.65 16.89 -4.07
N GLU A 22 12.34 17.96 -4.47
CA GLU A 22 13.63 18.38 -3.91
C GLU A 22 13.54 18.63 -2.39
N SER A 23 12.42 19.16 -1.90
CA SER A 23 12.20 19.38 -0.46
C SER A 23 12.22 18.09 0.38
N GLY A 24 12.10 16.93 -0.27
CA GLY A 24 12.22 15.60 0.34
C GLY A 24 13.67 15.15 0.59
N GLU A 25 14.67 15.87 0.08
CA GLU A 25 16.07 15.53 0.25
C GLU A 25 16.49 15.47 1.73
N LYS A 26 17.25 14.42 2.08
CA LYS A 26 17.87 14.24 3.39
C LYS A 26 19.38 14.11 3.22
N PRO A 27 20.13 15.23 3.24
CA PRO A 27 21.56 15.24 2.91
C PRO A 27 22.43 14.38 3.83
N SER A 28 22.02 14.18 5.09
CA SER A 28 22.76 13.36 6.04
C SER A 28 22.19 11.93 6.09
N PRO A 29 23.01 10.89 5.88
CA PRO A 29 22.58 9.50 6.06
C PRO A 29 22.06 9.17 7.46
N SER A 30 22.41 9.95 8.49
CA SER A 30 21.84 9.80 9.84
C SER A 30 20.34 10.09 9.91
N ASP A 31 19.81 10.83 8.93
CA ASP A 31 18.42 11.25 8.87
C ASP A 31 17.58 10.29 8.00
N TRP A 32 18.24 9.36 7.32
CA TRP A 32 17.58 8.34 6.52
C TRP A 32 16.81 7.36 7.40
N ARG A 33 15.66 6.94 6.88
CA ARG A 33 14.73 6.03 7.53
C ARG A 33 14.27 4.97 6.54
N ILE A 34 13.68 3.92 7.09
CA ILE A 34 13.07 2.80 6.39
C ILE A 34 11.60 2.82 6.77
N GLY A 35 10.73 3.21 5.84
CA GLY A 35 9.30 2.98 5.94
C GLY A 35 8.97 1.62 5.35
N THR A 36 8.06 0.86 5.93
CA THR A 36 7.62 -0.42 5.38
C THR A 36 6.13 -0.51 5.43
N GLU A 37 5.53 -0.88 4.31
CA GLU A 37 4.10 -1.05 4.21
C GLU A 37 3.77 -2.44 3.72
N HIS A 38 2.67 -3.01 4.22
CA HIS A 38 2.20 -4.30 3.74
C HIS A 38 0.69 -4.42 3.84
N GLU A 39 0.13 -5.14 2.88
CA GLU A 39 -1.30 -5.43 2.77
C GLU A 39 -1.55 -6.92 3.07
N LYS A 40 -2.75 -7.24 3.53
CA LYS A 40 -3.16 -8.62 3.84
C LYS A 40 -4.67 -8.78 3.69
N PHE A 41 -5.10 -9.96 3.26
CA PHE A 41 -6.52 -10.27 3.07
C PHE A 41 -7.14 -10.79 4.37
N GLY A 42 -8.15 -10.11 4.89
CA GLY A 42 -8.98 -10.64 5.97
C GLY A 42 -10.01 -11.64 5.43
N PHE A 43 -10.33 -12.67 6.21
CA PHE A 43 -11.37 -13.64 5.88
C PHE A 43 -12.03 -14.24 7.13
N HIS A 44 -13.25 -14.72 6.99
CA HIS A 44 -13.93 -15.48 8.03
C HIS A 44 -13.39 -16.92 8.10
N THR A 45 -12.96 -17.37 9.28
CA THR A 45 -12.36 -18.72 9.44
C THR A 45 -13.37 -19.85 9.32
N SER A 46 -14.67 -19.58 9.46
CA SER A 46 -15.74 -20.57 9.39
C SER A 46 -16.09 -21.00 7.96
N ASN A 47 -15.98 -20.09 6.99
CA ASN A 47 -16.42 -20.32 5.60
C ASN A 47 -15.44 -19.77 4.55
N PHE A 48 -14.35 -19.13 4.96
CA PHE A 48 -13.34 -18.49 4.11
C PHE A 48 -13.88 -17.36 3.21
N ALA A 49 -15.02 -16.76 3.55
CA ALA A 49 -15.52 -15.57 2.85
C ALA A 49 -14.63 -14.34 3.13
N PRO A 50 -14.48 -13.41 2.18
CA PRO A 50 -13.79 -12.14 2.41
C PRO A 50 -14.53 -11.31 3.46
N LEU A 51 -13.84 -10.37 4.13
CA LEU A 51 -14.50 -9.51 5.12
C LEU A 51 -15.27 -8.37 4.47
N GLU A 52 -16.55 -8.28 4.78
CA GLU A 52 -17.37 -7.10 4.55
C GLU A 52 -16.93 -5.95 5.46
N TYR A 53 -17.28 -4.73 5.06
CA TYR A 53 -16.96 -3.56 5.88
C TYR A 53 -17.75 -3.54 7.19
N GLU A 54 -19.07 -3.67 7.11
CA GLU A 54 -19.97 -3.73 8.28
C GLU A 54 -20.09 -5.15 8.84
N GLY A 55 -20.77 -5.27 9.98
CA GLY A 55 -21.07 -6.55 10.64
C GLY A 55 -20.28 -6.76 11.92
N GLU A 56 -20.75 -7.68 12.76
CA GLU A 56 -20.12 -7.96 14.07
C GLU A 56 -18.67 -8.46 13.93
N ALA A 57 -18.35 -9.09 12.79
CA ALA A 57 -17.01 -9.57 12.44
C ALA A 57 -16.52 -8.98 11.10
N GLY A 58 -16.81 -7.70 10.83
CA GLY A 58 -16.36 -6.99 9.63
C GLY A 58 -15.07 -6.19 9.81
N VAL A 59 -14.62 -5.52 8.74
CA VAL A 59 -13.46 -4.62 8.76
C VAL A 59 -13.62 -3.49 9.79
N ARG A 60 -14.84 -2.95 9.94
CA ARG A 60 -15.13 -1.92 10.94
C ARG A 60 -14.85 -2.41 12.36
N ALA A 61 -15.27 -3.63 12.69
CA ALA A 61 -15.02 -4.23 14.00
C ALA A 61 -13.51 -4.38 14.27
N MET A 62 -12.72 -4.71 13.24
CA MET A 62 -11.26 -4.73 13.35
C MET A 62 -10.68 -3.35 13.66
N LEU A 63 -11.12 -2.31 12.96
CA LEU A 63 -10.64 -0.93 13.19
C LEU A 63 -11.05 -0.40 14.57
N GLU A 64 -12.29 -0.63 14.97
CA GLU A 64 -12.80 -0.23 16.29
C GLU A 64 -12.10 -1.01 17.42
N GLY A 65 -11.82 -2.30 17.22
CA GLY A 65 -11.03 -3.10 18.17
C GLY A 65 -9.61 -2.56 18.35
N LEU A 66 -8.91 -2.23 17.27
CA LEU A 66 -7.58 -1.61 17.36
C LEU A 66 -7.62 -0.23 18.02
N ARG A 67 -8.62 0.59 17.71
CA ARG A 67 -8.86 1.90 18.36
C ARG A 67 -9.05 1.74 19.87
N ASP A 68 -9.90 0.80 20.29
CA ASP A 68 -10.35 0.70 21.68
C ASP A 68 -9.32 0.00 22.58
N TRP A 69 -8.65 -1.04 22.07
CA TRP A 69 -7.69 -1.83 22.86
C TRP A 69 -6.24 -1.34 22.77
N PHE A 70 -5.86 -0.74 21.64
CA PHE A 70 -4.48 -0.31 21.40
C PHE A 70 -4.35 1.20 21.18
N VAL A 71 -5.43 1.96 21.42
CA VAL A 71 -5.44 3.43 21.48
C VAL A 71 -5.00 4.07 20.16
N TRP A 72 -5.32 3.43 19.04
CA TRP A 72 -5.15 4.04 17.73
C TRP A 72 -6.18 5.17 17.52
N THR A 73 -5.78 6.24 16.84
CA THR A 73 -6.66 7.37 16.53
C THR A 73 -7.41 7.10 15.22
N PRO A 74 -8.75 7.25 15.17
CA PRO A 74 -9.52 6.97 13.98
C PRO A 74 -9.30 7.99 12.86
N VAL A 75 -9.20 7.51 11.63
CA VAL A 75 -9.25 8.31 10.40
C VAL A 75 -10.64 8.15 9.79
N MET A 76 -11.34 9.27 9.58
CA MET A 76 -12.76 9.27 9.20
C MET A 76 -12.96 9.82 7.78
N GLU A 77 -13.89 9.22 7.04
CA GLU A 77 -14.52 9.79 5.85
C GLU A 77 -16.00 10.01 6.15
N GLY A 78 -16.38 11.25 6.43
CA GLY A 78 -17.68 11.54 7.03
C GLY A 78 -17.80 10.87 8.41
N GLU A 79 -18.80 10.02 8.59
CA GLU A 79 -19.04 9.27 9.83
C GLU A 79 -18.40 7.86 9.81
N THR A 80 -17.75 7.50 8.71
CA THR A 80 -17.21 6.16 8.49
C THR A 80 -15.73 6.10 8.86
N ILE A 81 -15.34 5.15 9.71
CA ILE A 81 -13.93 4.89 10.04
C ILE A 81 -13.26 4.13 8.88
N ILE A 82 -12.26 4.74 8.25
CA ILE A 82 -11.62 4.19 7.03
C ILE A 82 -10.15 3.83 7.23
N GLY A 83 -9.65 4.01 8.44
CA GLY A 83 -8.27 3.76 8.81
C GLY A 83 -7.99 4.23 10.24
N LEU A 84 -6.74 4.10 10.63
CA LEU A 84 -6.25 4.46 11.95
C LEU A 84 -4.87 5.10 11.84
N LYS A 85 -4.50 5.90 12.85
CA LYS A 85 -3.15 6.43 13.03
C LYS A 85 -2.68 6.17 14.45
N ASP A 86 -1.47 5.64 14.59
CA ASP A 86 -0.82 5.50 15.89
C ASP A 86 -0.31 6.90 16.31
N PRO A 87 -0.83 7.46 17.42
CA PRO A 87 -0.43 8.79 17.86
C PRO A 87 1.03 8.85 18.34
N ASN A 88 1.66 7.71 18.66
CA ASN A 88 3.01 7.65 19.21
C ASN A 88 4.08 7.53 18.13
N THR A 89 3.84 6.69 17.12
CA THR A 89 4.82 6.36 16.08
C THR A 89 4.57 7.09 14.77
N GLY A 90 3.32 7.52 14.53
CA GLY A 90 2.89 8.07 13.24
C GLY A 90 2.56 7.02 12.19
N ALA A 91 2.71 5.72 12.50
CA ALA A 91 2.25 4.62 11.65
C ALA A 91 0.73 4.71 11.43
N SER A 92 0.23 4.11 10.36
CA SER A 92 -1.20 4.11 10.03
C SER A 92 -1.70 2.77 9.55
N VAL A 93 -2.95 2.46 9.86
CA VAL A 93 -3.71 1.40 9.23
C VAL A 93 -4.60 2.01 8.16
N SER A 94 -4.57 1.43 6.96
CA SER A 94 -5.36 1.89 5.82
C SER A 94 -6.09 0.71 5.19
N LEU A 95 -7.12 1.02 4.40
CA LEU A 95 -7.92 0.04 3.66
C LEU A 95 -7.81 0.29 2.18
N GLU A 96 -7.38 -0.72 1.43
CA GLU A 96 -7.41 -0.77 -0.03
C GLU A 96 -8.82 -1.08 -0.58
N PRO A 97 -9.06 -0.98 -1.91
CA PRO A 97 -10.42 -1.07 -2.47
C PRO A 97 -11.21 -2.32 -2.08
N GLY A 98 -10.54 -3.47 -2.00
CA GLY A 98 -11.13 -4.77 -1.64
C GLY A 98 -11.08 -5.11 -0.15
N GLY A 99 -10.71 -4.15 0.71
CA GLY A 99 -10.61 -4.38 2.15
C GLY A 99 -9.29 -5.03 2.57
N GLN A 100 -8.27 -5.04 1.69
CA GLN A 100 -6.93 -5.42 2.11
C GLN A 100 -6.48 -4.48 3.23
N PHE A 101 -6.04 -5.08 4.33
CA PHE A 101 -5.83 -4.40 5.60
C PHE A 101 -4.36 -4.04 5.74
N GLU A 102 -4.06 -2.79 5.42
CA GLU A 102 -2.69 -2.29 5.28
C GLU A 102 -2.13 -1.80 6.61
N LEU A 103 -0.83 -2.03 6.82
CA LEU A 103 -0.02 -1.19 7.69
C LEU A 103 0.88 -0.33 6.82
N SER A 104 0.87 0.98 7.03
CA SER A 104 1.97 1.88 6.67
C SER A 104 2.76 2.17 7.93
N GLY A 105 3.93 1.54 8.06
CA GLY A 105 4.79 1.62 9.23
C GLY A 105 5.44 2.99 9.43
N ALA A 106 5.99 3.20 10.63
CA ALA A 106 6.73 4.41 10.94
C ALA A 106 8.05 4.49 10.16
N PRO A 107 8.63 5.69 9.99
CA PRO A 107 9.96 5.85 9.43
C PRO A 107 11.02 5.45 10.47
N LEU A 108 11.58 4.25 10.35
CA LEU A 108 12.47 3.64 11.36
C LEU A 108 13.94 3.66 10.94
N SER A 109 14.85 3.58 11.91
CA SER A 109 16.30 3.68 11.63
C SER A 109 16.97 2.36 11.27
N THR A 110 16.33 1.22 11.59
CA THR A 110 16.93 -0.10 11.38
C THR A 110 15.89 -1.13 10.96
N ILE A 111 16.33 -2.15 10.20
CA ILE A 111 15.48 -3.29 9.83
C ILE A 111 14.99 -4.09 11.05
N HIS A 112 15.69 -4.04 12.18
CA HIS A 112 15.27 -4.71 13.40
C HIS A 112 14.05 -4.02 14.00
N GLN A 113 14.02 -2.69 13.99
CA GLN A 113 12.85 -1.92 14.39
C GLN A 113 11.67 -2.19 13.45
N THR A 114 11.90 -2.21 12.13
CA THR A 114 10.87 -2.58 11.14
C THR A 114 10.28 -3.95 11.43
N CYS A 115 11.14 -4.94 11.69
CA CYS A 115 10.71 -6.29 12.03
C CYS A 115 9.88 -6.29 13.32
N SER A 116 10.31 -5.58 14.36
CA SER A 116 9.55 -5.44 15.61
C SER A 116 8.19 -4.79 15.39
N GLU A 117 8.10 -3.71 14.62
CA GLU A 117 6.84 -3.02 14.31
C GLU A 117 5.85 -3.94 13.59
N VAL A 118 6.30 -4.66 12.57
CA VAL A 118 5.46 -5.64 11.85
C VAL A 118 4.94 -6.71 12.82
N HIS A 119 5.78 -7.25 13.70
CA HIS A 119 5.35 -8.26 14.67
C HIS A 119 4.36 -7.70 15.70
N THR A 120 4.57 -6.47 16.16
CA THR A 120 3.62 -5.78 17.04
C THR A 120 2.27 -5.61 16.36
N HIS A 121 2.23 -5.12 15.13
CA HIS A 121 0.99 -4.97 14.38
C HIS A 121 0.27 -6.30 14.16
N LEU A 122 0.98 -7.33 13.74
CA LEU A 122 0.40 -8.66 13.53
C LEU A 122 -0.14 -9.26 14.82
N ALA A 123 0.51 -9.02 15.97
CA ALA A 123 0.02 -9.44 17.27
C ALA A 123 -1.28 -8.69 17.64
N GLN A 124 -1.31 -7.36 17.49
CA GLN A 124 -2.51 -6.56 17.77
C GLN A 124 -3.69 -6.98 16.88
N VAL A 125 -3.45 -7.16 15.57
CA VAL A 125 -4.47 -7.64 14.63
C VAL A 125 -4.98 -9.01 15.05
N ARG A 126 -4.11 -9.93 15.44
CA ARG A 126 -4.51 -11.28 15.88
C ARG A 126 -5.37 -11.23 17.15
N ASP A 127 -4.98 -10.42 18.13
CA ASP A 127 -5.69 -10.31 19.41
C ASP A 127 -7.14 -9.82 19.22
N ILE A 128 -7.40 -8.98 18.20
CA ILE A 128 -8.76 -8.56 17.83
C ILE A 128 -9.45 -9.58 16.93
N ALA A 129 -8.73 -10.17 15.96
CA ALA A 129 -9.31 -11.02 14.93
C ALA A 129 -9.75 -12.40 15.46
N GLU A 130 -8.97 -13.02 16.34
CA GLU A 130 -9.25 -14.39 16.82
C GLU A 130 -10.62 -14.52 17.51
N PRO A 131 -11.01 -13.65 18.46
CA PRO A 131 -12.34 -13.70 19.07
C PRO A 131 -13.49 -13.46 18.09
N LEU A 132 -13.24 -12.73 17.00
CA LEU A 132 -14.22 -12.44 15.94
C LEU A 132 -14.31 -13.58 14.90
N GLY A 133 -13.47 -14.62 15.01
CA GLY A 133 -13.41 -15.70 14.02
C GLY A 133 -12.81 -15.25 12.69
N ILE A 134 -11.93 -14.24 12.71
CA ILE A 134 -11.28 -13.67 11.52
C ILE A 134 -9.85 -14.18 11.40
N GLY A 135 -9.44 -14.52 10.18
CA GLY A 135 -8.06 -14.83 9.80
C GLY A 135 -7.51 -13.78 8.84
N PHE A 136 -6.18 -13.71 8.73
CA PHE A 136 -5.49 -12.89 7.74
C PHE A 136 -4.52 -13.71 6.90
N LEU A 137 -4.50 -13.44 5.59
CA LEU A 137 -3.67 -14.10 4.61
C LEU A 137 -2.74 -13.09 3.92
N GLY A 138 -1.43 -13.29 4.05
CA GLY A 138 -0.44 -12.55 3.25
C GLY A 138 -0.15 -13.30 1.96
N MET A 139 -0.72 -12.86 0.83
CA MET A 139 -0.46 -13.40 -0.51
C MET A 139 -0.50 -12.26 -1.53
N GLY A 140 0.16 -12.40 -2.69
CA GLY A 140 0.16 -11.36 -3.71
C GLY A 140 -1.19 -11.18 -4.43
N PHE A 141 -2.05 -12.21 -4.39
CA PHE A 141 -3.36 -12.22 -5.03
C PHE A 141 -4.36 -13.07 -4.24
N ALA A 142 -5.62 -12.65 -4.16
CA ALA A 142 -6.70 -13.38 -3.50
C ALA A 142 -6.92 -14.75 -4.19
N PRO A 143 -6.68 -15.88 -3.51
CA PRO A 143 -6.52 -17.17 -4.19
C PRO A 143 -7.84 -17.81 -4.60
N THR A 144 -8.94 -17.52 -3.92
CA THR A 144 -10.22 -18.27 -4.02
C THR A 144 -11.39 -17.44 -4.50
N TRP A 145 -11.39 -16.13 -4.24
CA TRP A 145 -12.55 -15.28 -4.52
C TRP A 145 -12.54 -14.72 -5.94
N SER A 146 -13.70 -14.72 -6.57
CA SER A 146 -13.93 -13.96 -7.80
C SER A 146 -14.02 -12.47 -7.48
N LEU A 147 -13.94 -11.62 -8.51
CA LEU A 147 -13.98 -10.16 -8.34
C LEU A 147 -15.32 -9.67 -7.77
N ASP A 148 -16.42 -10.32 -8.11
CA ASP A 148 -17.78 -10.00 -7.65
C ASP A 148 -18.07 -10.43 -6.21
N GLU A 149 -17.27 -11.35 -5.66
CA GLU A 149 -17.33 -11.74 -4.24
C GLU A 149 -16.60 -10.73 -3.33
N ILE A 150 -15.69 -9.92 -3.87
CA ILE A 150 -14.91 -8.98 -3.05
C ILE A 150 -15.77 -7.76 -2.64
N PRO A 151 -15.88 -7.47 -1.33
CA PRO A 151 -16.56 -6.28 -0.85
C PRO A 151 -15.84 -4.99 -1.29
N VAL A 152 -16.62 -3.92 -1.47
CA VAL A 152 -16.07 -2.61 -1.82
C VAL A 152 -15.99 -1.76 -0.56
N MET A 153 -14.79 -1.30 -0.22
CA MET A 153 -14.61 -0.42 0.94
C MET A 153 -15.28 0.94 0.73
N PRO A 154 -15.89 1.53 1.77
CA PRO A 154 -16.70 2.74 1.68
C PRO A 154 -15.84 4.02 1.60
N LYS A 155 -14.95 4.11 0.61
CA LYS A 155 -14.11 5.29 0.34
C LYS A 155 -14.49 5.89 -1.02
N GLY A 156 -14.85 7.18 -1.04
CA GLY A 156 -15.36 7.87 -2.23
C GLY A 156 -14.41 7.79 -3.42
N ARG A 157 -13.09 7.81 -3.18
CA ARG A 157 -12.06 7.69 -4.23
C ARG A 157 -12.19 6.41 -5.06
N TYR A 158 -12.65 5.30 -4.46
CA TYR A 158 -12.76 4.01 -5.15
C TYR A 158 -13.87 3.98 -6.18
N LYS A 159 -14.92 4.78 -6.01
CA LYS A 159 -15.97 4.93 -7.03
C LYS A 159 -15.39 5.48 -8.33
N ILE A 160 -14.50 6.47 -8.24
CA ILE A 160 -13.86 7.10 -9.40
C ILE A 160 -12.92 6.10 -10.07
N MET A 161 -12.02 5.48 -9.30
CA MET A 161 -11.05 4.52 -9.84
C MET A 161 -11.73 3.31 -10.48
N ARG A 162 -12.78 2.75 -9.86
CA ARG A 162 -13.52 1.60 -10.40
C ARG A 162 -14.19 1.89 -11.75
N ALA A 163 -14.66 3.12 -11.95
CA ALA A 163 -15.20 3.55 -13.23
C ALA A 163 -14.11 3.80 -14.28
N TYR A 164 -12.95 4.29 -13.85
CA TYR A 164 -11.84 4.64 -14.74
C TYR A 164 -11.03 3.43 -15.22
N MET A 165 -10.69 2.48 -14.34
CA MET A 165 -9.76 1.38 -14.67
C MET A 165 -10.12 0.59 -15.94
N PRO A 166 -11.40 0.20 -16.17
CA PRO A 166 -11.79 -0.53 -17.38
C PRO A 166 -11.58 0.25 -18.69
N THR A 167 -11.37 1.57 -18.62
CA THR A 167 -11.13 2.41 -19.81
C THR A 167 -9.66 2.39 -20.27
N ARG A 168 -8.76 1.80 -19.49
CA ARG A 168 -7.30 1.82 -19.73
C ARG A 168 -6.67 0.45 -19.88
N GLY A 169 -7.08 -0.53 -19.08
CA GLY A 169 -6.53 -1.89 -19.11
C GLY A 169 -7.54 -2.90 -18.59
N SER A 170 -7.30 -4.19 -18.87
CA SER A 170 -8.27 -5.23 -18.52
C SER A 170 -8.14 -5.73 -17.07
N ARG A 171 -7.01 -5.44 -16.40
CA ARG A 171 -6.67 -5.96 -15.07
C ARG A 171 -6.70 -4.93 -13.94
N GLY A 172 -7.08 -3.68 -14.22
CA GLY A 172 -7.09 -2.62 -13.21
C GLY A 172 -8.03 -2.91 -12.03
N LEU A 173 -9.16 -3.59 -12.25
CA LEU A 173 -10.04 -4.01 -11.15
C LEU A 173 -9.43 -5.16 -10.34
N ASP A 174 -8.75 -6.11 -10.98
CA ASP A 174 -8.03 -7.18 -10.26
C ASP A 174 -6.93 -6.61 -9.38
N MET A 175 -6.18 -5.62 -9.88
CA MET A 175 -5.20 -4.90 -9.08
C MET A 175 -5.85 -4.29 -7.83
N MET A 176 -6.92 -3.52 -8.01
CA MET A 176 -7.58 -2.81 -6.92
C MET A 176 -8.13 -3.75 -5.83
N PHE A 177 -8.81 -4.83 -6.24
CA PHE A 177 -9.64 -5.61 -5.32
C PHE A 177 -9.02 -6.95 -4.92
N ARG A 178 -8.07 -7.47 -5.70
CA ARG A 178 -7.57 -8.84 -5.53
C ARG A 178 -6.07 -8.92 -5.36
N THR A 179 -5.31 -7.84 -5.34
CA THR A 179 -3.86 -7.89 -5.05
C THR A 179 -3.52 -7.38 -3.66
N ALA A 180 -2.39 -7.86 -3.13
CA ALA A 180 -1.75 -7.30 -1.94
C ALA A 180 -0.22 -7.22 -2.13
N THR A 181 0.44 -6.26 -1.47
CA THR A 181 1.89 -6.01 -1.59
C THR A 181 2.59 -5.95 -0.24
N VAL A 182 3.92 -6.05 -0.29
CA VAL A 182 4.84 -5.50 0.71
C VAL A 182 5.76 -4.52 -0.03
N GLN A 183 5.98 -3.35 0.55
CA GLN A 183 6.80 -2.30 -0.04
C GLN A 183 7.67 -1.60 1.00
N VAL A 184 8.73 -0.95 0.53
CA VAL A 184 9.67 -0.20 1.34
C VAL A 184 9.82 1.21 0.79
N ASN A 185 9.82 2.19 1.68
CA ASN A 185 10.03 3.59 1.37
C ASN A 185 11.42 3.99 1.87
N LEU A 186 12.23 4.59 0.99
CA LEU A 186 13.62 4.95 1.25
C LEU A 186 13.85 6.41 0.91
N ASP A 187 14.74 7.04 1.67
CA ASP A 187 15.15 8.43 1.48
C ASP A 187 16.29 8.57 0.46
N PHE A 188 16.49 9.79 -0.05
CA PHE A 188 17.57 10.17 -0.94
C PHE A 188 18.25 11.46 -0.45
N ALA A 189 19.55 11.60 -0.70
CA ALA A 189 20.31 12.77 -0.22
C ALA A 189 20.33 13.98 -1.17
N SER A 190 20.08 13.76 -2.45
CA SER A 190 20.11 14.77 -3.51
C SER A 190 19.41 14.26 -4.77
N GLU A 191 19.13 15.12 -5.74
CA GLU A 191 18.64 14.72 -7.07
C GLU A 191 19.51 13.63 -7.72
N ALA A 192 20.84 13.79 -7.68
CA ALA A 192 21.76 12.80 -8.26
C ALA A 192 21.68 11.43 -7.56
N ASP A 193 21.43 11.43 -6.25
CA ASP A 193 21.25 10.21 -5.47
C ASP A 193 19.88 9.57 -5.75
N MET A 194 18.81 10.37 -5.83
CA MET A 194 17.47 9.94 -6.25
C MET A 194 17.52 9.26 -7.63
N VAL A 195 18.17 9.90 -8.62
CA VAL A 195 18.34 9.33 -9.98
C VAL A 195 19.04 7.97 -9.91
N LYS A 196 20.08 7.85 -9.10
CA LYS A 196 20.80 6.59 -8.92
C LYS A 196 19.92 5.52 -8.27
N ILE A 197 19.21 5.85 -7.19
CA ILE A 197 18.29 4.95 -6.48
C ILE A 197 17.18 4.48 -7.42
N MET A 198 16.56 5.38 -8.18
CA MET A 198 15.52 5.07 -9.16
C MET A 198 16.02 4.10 -10.24
N ARG A 199 17.19 4.38 -10.84
CA ARG A 199 17.80 3.51 -11.86
C ARG A 199 18.10 2.11 -11.31
N VAL A 200 18.66 2.02 -10.10
CA VAL A 200 18.95 0.74 -9.43
C VAL A 200 17.65 0.01 -9.09
N GLY A 201 16.68 0.72 -8.50
CA GLY A 201 15.39 0.18 -8.09
C GLY A 201 14.64 -0.43 -9.27
N ILE A 202 14.46 0.33 -10.35
CA ILE A 202 13.78 -0.14 -11.57
C ILE A 202 14.51 -1.33 -12.19
N ALA A 203 15.84 -1.25 -12.35
CA ALA A 203 16.61 -2.33 -12.97
C ALA A 203 16.53 -3.65 -12.18
N LEU A 204 16.47 -3.58 -10.85
CA LEU A 204 16.45 -4.76 -9.96
C LEU A 204 15.03 -5.20 -9.57
N GLN A 205 13.99 -4.41 -9.85
CA GLN A 205 12.61 -4.72 -9.48
C GLN A 205 12.11 -6.10 -9.99
N PRO A 206 12.46 -6.56 -11.21
CA PRO A 206 12.09 -7.90 -11.65
C PRO A 206 12.73 -9.03 -10.82
N ILE A 207 13.95 -8.82 -10.30
CA ILE A 207 14.62 -9.78 -9.41
C ILE A 207 13.88 -9.85 -8.08
N ALA A 208 13.53 -8.70 -7.50
CA ALA A 208 12.72 -8.64 -6.28
C ALA A 208 11.34 -9.32 -6.50
N THR A 209 10.68 -9.05 -7.63
CA THR A 209 9.40 -9.67 -7.98
C THR A 209 9.50 -11.20 -8.07
N THR A 210 10.64 -11.71 -8.54
CA THR A 210 10.89 -13.16 -8.63
C THR A 210 11.13 -13.78 -7.25
N LEU A 211 11.95 -13.15 -6.41
CA LEU A 211 12.24 -13.62 -5.05
C LEU A 211 10.98 -13.66 -4.16
N PHE A 212 10.07 -12.71 -4.36
CA PHE A 212 8.84 -12.56 -3.57
C PHE A 212 7.58 -13.04 -4.32
N ALA A 213 7.73 -13.86 -5.37
CA ALA A 213 6.61 -14.35 -6.16
C ALA A 213 5.69 -15.25 -5.32
N TYR A 214 4.48 -14.78 -5.01
CA TYR A 214 3.55 -15.50 -4.13
C TYR A 214 2.07 -15.30 -4.49
N SER A 215 1.70 -15.61 -5.74
CA SER A 215 0.30 -15.56 -6.19
C SER A 215 -0.05 -16.58 -7.30
N PRO A 216 0.09 -17.90 -7.05
CA PRO A 216 -0.08 -18.92 -8.09
C PRO A 216 -1.52 -19.41 -8.30
N PHE A 217 -2.50 -18.91 -7.53
CA PHE A 217 -3.90 -19.35 -7.59
C PHE A 217 -4.85 -18.22 -8.00
N THR A 218 -5.91 -18.60 -8.70
CA THR A 218 -7.07 -17.75 -8.99
C THR A 218 -8.31 -18.62 -8.91
N GLU A 219 -9.31 -18.20 -8.14
CA GLU A 219 -10.60 -18.90 -8.00
C GLU A 219 -10.43 -20.39 -7.68
N GLY A 220 -9.49 -20.69 -6.77
CA GLY A 220 -9.21 -22.03 -6.25
C GLY A 220 -8.37 -22.92 -7.16
N LYS A 221 -7.85 -22.42 -8.28
CA LYS A 221 -7.08 -23.20 -9.26
C LYS A 221 -5.72 -22.57 -9.58
N PRO A 222 -4.69 -23.38 -9.92
CA PRO A 222 -3.44 -22.84 -10.45
C PRO A 222 -3.69 -21.96 -11.68
N ASN A 223 -3.12 -20.75 -11.70
CA ASN A 223 -3.35 -19.76 -12.76
C ASN A 223 -2.22 -19.72 -13.82
N GLY A 224 -1.16 -20.52 -13.64
CA GLY A 224 -0.02 -20.58 -14.56
C GLY A 224 1.09 -19.56 -14.29
N TYR A 225 0.95 -18.70 -13.28
CA TYR A 225 1.96 -17.72 -12.86
C TYR A 225 2.58 -18.10 -11.51
N LEU A 226 3.81 -17.66 -11.27
CA LEU A 226 4.37 -17.61 -9.92
C LEU A 226 3.92 -16.34 -9.18
N SER A 227 3.89 -15.22 -9.93
CA SER A 227 3.37 -13.93 -9.47
C SER A 227 2.32 -13.42 -10.46
N LEU A 228 1.06 -13.84 -10.29
CA LEU A 228 -0.04 -13.24 -11.04
C LEU A 228 -0.14 -11.75 -10.73
N ARG A 229 0.11 -11.33 -9.48
CA ARG A 229 0.21 -9.91 -9.10
C ARG A 229 1.14 -9.15 -10.04
N GLY A 230 2.36 -9.66 -10.24
CA GLY A 230 3.34 -9.02 -11.14
C GLY A 230 2.82 -8.90 -12.58
N SER A 231 2.14 -9.93 -13.08
CA SER A 231 1.53 -9.91 -14.42
C SER A 231 0.32 -8.98 -14.52
N ILE A 232 -0.46 -8.81 -13.46
CA ILE A 232 -1.63 -7.91 -13.46
C ILE A 232 -1.19 -6.47 -13.77
N TRP A 233 -0.11 -6.02 -13.14
CA TRP A 233 0.41 -4.65 -13.30
C TRP A 233 0.85 -4.29 -14.72
N THR A 234 1.02 -5.26 -15.62
CA THR A 234 1.34 -5.00 -17.04
C THR A 234 0.10 -4.63 -17.89
N ASP A 235 -1.11 -4.75 -17.33
CA ASP A 235 -2.38 -4.48 -18.03
C ASP A 235 -3.39 -3.74 -17.11
N VAL A 236 -2.88 -2.81 -16.30
CA VAL A 236 -3.68 -1.92 -15.43
C VAL A 236 -4.02 -0.61 -16.15
N ASP A 237 -3.01 0.22 -16.40
CA ASP A 237 -3.12 1.50 -17.10
C ASP A 237 -1.73 1.88 -17.63
N PRO A 238 -1.50 1.87 -18.96
CA PRO A 238 -0.18 2.13 -19.53
C PRO A 238 0.33 3.56 -19.28
N ASP A 239 -0.54 4.51 -18.92
CA ASP A 239 -0.15 5.90 -18.65
C ASP A 239 0.55 6.05 -17.27
N ARG A 240 0.48 5.02 -16.41
CA ARG A 240 0.95 5.09 -15.00
C ARG A 240 1.66 3.82 -14.50
N THR A 241 2.03 2.90 -15.39
CA THR A 241 2.75 1.67 -15.04
C THR A 241 3.92 1.42 -15.99
N GLY A 242 4.78 0.45 -15.64
CA GLY A 242 5.84 -0.05 -16.51
C GLY A 242 7.25 0.15 -15.96
N GLN A 243 8.23 0.04 -16.86
CA GLN A 243 9.67 0.08 -16.53
C GLN A 243 10.29 1.48 -16.67
N LEU A 244 9.49 2.51 -16.96
CA LEU A 244 9.89 3.92 -17.00
C LEU A 244 11.27 4.15 -17.69
N PRO A 245 11.43 3.77 -18.98
CA PRO A 245 12.75 3.78 -19.63
C PRO A 245 13.43 5.15 -19.64
N PHE A 246 12.66 6.24 -19.62
CA PHE A 246 13.17 7.61 -19.56
C PHE A 246 14.05 7.90 -18.33
N VAL A 247 13.90 7.15 -17.25
CA VAL A 247 14.75 7.24 -16.04
C VAL A 247 16.22 6.93 -16.34
N PHE A 248 16.49 6.15 -17.38
CA PHE A 248 17.85 5.78 -17.80
C PHE A 248 18.46 6.74 -18.82
N GLU A 249 17.68 7.70 -19.32
CA GLU A 249 18.18 8.69 -20.28
C GLU A 249 19.02 9.76 -19.59
N ASP A 250 19.91 10.40 -20.37
CA ASP A 250 20.64 11.57 -19.91
C ASP A 250 19.68 12.73 -19.63
N GLY A 251 19.91 13.46 -18.53
CA GLY A 251 19.07 14.57 -18.11
C GLY A 251 17.77 14.18 -17.40
N PHE A 252 17.60 12.91 -16.97
CA PHE A 252 16.56 12.57 -16.00
C PHE A 252 16.88 13.19 -14.63
N GLY A 253 15.85 13.76 -13.99
CA GLY A 253 15.90 14.55 -12.76
C GLY A 253 14.47 14.90 -12.31
N TYR A 254 14.29 15.80 -11.34
CA TYR A 254 12.96 16.13 -10.81
C TYR A 254 12.01 16.75 -11.85
N GLU A 255 12.54 17.50 -12.82
CA GLU A 255 11.74 18.15 -13.86
C GLU A 255 11.28 17.21 -14.99
N ARG A 256 11.78 15.97 -15.04
CA ARG A 256 11.64 15.10 -16.22
C ARG A 256 11.13 13.70 -15.89
#